data_AF-A0A536YI48-F1
#
_entry.id   AF-A0A536YI48-F1
#
_cell.length_a   1.000
_cell.length_b   1.000
_cell.length_c   1.000
_cell.angle_alpha   90.00
_cell.angle_beta   90.00
_cell.angle_gamma   90.00
#
_symmetry.space_group_name_H-M   'P 1'
#
loop_
_entity.id
_entity.type
_entity.pdbx_description
1 polymer ?
#
loop_
_entity_poly.entity_id
_entity_poly.type
_entity_poly.pdbx_seq_one_letter_code
_entity_poly.pdbx_strand_id
1 'polypeptide(L)'
;MRELVARYLSRSISRRGFLKGLTTAGISLASAEAILESLVPIAHAQGEGRIAPEAIRMVEGTGAECFAEQLIASGVKYVFGNSASEDAQFY
;
A
#
# COMPACT_ATOMS: atom_id res chain seq x y z
N MET A 1 13.74 21.70 -4.52
CA MET A 1 13.35 20.53 -3.69
C MET A 1 11.95 20.02 -4.00
N ARG A 2 10.88 20.84 -3.92
CA ARG A 2 9.50 20.43 -4.23
C ARG A 2 9.35 19.67 -5.56
N GLU A 3 9.95 20.20 -6.62
CA GLU A 3 9.94 19.58 -7.95
C GLU A 3 10.61 18.20 -7.99
N LEU A 4 11.74 18.04 -7.28
CA LEU A 4 12.45 16.76 -7.20
C LEU A 4 11.60 15.69 -6.50
N VAL A 5 10.91 16.07 -5.41
CA VAL A 5 10.00 15.18 -4.68
C VAL A 5 8.80 14.80 -5.55
N ALA A 6 8.16 15.78 -6.20
CA ALA A 6 7.04 15.53 -7.10
C ALA A 6 7.41 14.57 -8.24
N ARG A 7 8.59 14.77 -8.85
CA ARG A 7 9.12 13.89 -9.91
C ARG A 7 9.43 12.48 -9.44
N TYR A 8 9.94 12.31 -8.22
CA TYR A 8 10.20 11.00 -7.62
C TYR A 8 8.89 10.26 -7.33
N LEU A 9 7.93 10.93 -6.71
CA LEU A 9 6.62 10.37 -6.38
C LEU A 9 5.79 10.02 -7.63
N SER A 10 5.87 10.83 -8.69
CA SER A 10 5.24 10.54 -9.98
C SER A 10 5.96 9.47 -10.81
N ARG A 11 7.02 8.85 -10.28
CA ARG A 11 7.86 7.84 -10.95
C ARG A 11 8.56 8.34 -12.22
N SER A 12 8.64 9.65 -12.44
CA SER A 12 9.35 10.25 -13.57
C SER A 12 10.88 10.22 -13.42
N ILE A 13 11.38 9.97 -12.21
CA ILE A 13 12.80 9.73 -11.92
C ILE A 13 12.95 8.52 -11.00
N SER A 14 14.06 7.79 -11.14
CA SER A 14 14.38 6.65 -10.29
C SER A 14 14.91 7.09 -8.91
N ARG A 15 14.98 6.15 -7.96
CA ARG A 15 15.67 6.31 -6.67
C ARG A 15 17.06 6.93 -6.81
N ARG A 16 17.84 6.41 -7.78
CA ARG A 16 19.19 6.92 -8.10
C ARG A 16 19.15 8.36 -8.65
N GLY A 17 18.19 8.66 -9.51
CA GLY A 17 17.98 10.00 -10.06
C GLY A 17 17.62 11.01 -8.97
N PHE A 18 16.79 10.62 -8.00
CA PHE A 18 16.42 11.45 -6.86
C PHE A 18 17.60 11.73 -5.94
N LEU A 19 18.37 10.70 -5.54
CA LEU A 19 19.59 10.87 -4.73
C LEU A 19 20.63 11.76 -5.43
N LYS A 20 20.84 11.56 -6.73
CA LYS A 20 21.72 12.43 -7.53
C LYS A 20 21.23 13.88 -7.53
N GLY A 21 19.92 14.10 -7.64
CA GLY A 21 19.31 15.43 -7.59
C GLY A 21 19.51 16.14 -6.24
N LEU A 22 19.33 15.42 -5.12
CA LEU A 22 19.53 15.98 -3.77
C LEU A 22 21.00 16.31 -3.50
N THR A 23 21.91 15.41 -3.85
CA THR A 23 23.36 15.63 -3.67
C THR A 23 23.91 16.76 -4.54
N THR A 24 23.41 16.90 -5.77
CA THR A 24 23.73 18.04 -6.65
C THR A 24 23.24 19.37 -6.06
N ALA A 25 22.14 19.35 -5.31
CA ALA A 25 21.61 20.52 -4.60
C ALA A 25 22.34 20.84 -3.29
N GLY A 26 23.46 20.16 -2.99
CA GLY A 26 24.28 20.41 -1.80
C GLY A 26 23.85 19.67 -0.54
N ILE A 27 22.92 18.72 -0.64
CA ILE A 27 22.51 17.89 0.50
C ILE A 27 23.50 16.74 0.68
N SER A 28 23.91 16.48 1.92
CA SER A 28 24.78 15.36 2.23
C SER A 28 24.13 14.03 1.81
N LEU A 29 24.95 13.03 1.45
CA LEU A 29 24.42 11.73 1.06
C LEU A 29 23.55 11.10 2.15
N ALA A 30 24.00 11.16 3.41
CA ALA A 30 23.25 10.63 4.55
C ALA A 30 21.88 11.32 4.73
N SER A 31 21.84 12.65 4.58
CA SER A 31 20.57 13.39 4.64
C SER A 31 19.66 13.08 3.44
N ALA A 32 20.24 12.88 2.25
CA ALA A 32 19.48 12.50 1.06
C ALA A 32 18.85 11.10 1.18
N GLU A 33 19.57 10.16 1.80
CA GLU A 33 19.05 8.82 2.12
C GLU A 33 17.91 8.89 3.14
N ALA A 34 18.06 9.67 4.22
CA ALA A 34 16.99 9.86 5.20
C ALA A 34 15.72 10.49 4.60
N ILE A 35 15.88 11.51 3.74
CA ILE A 35 14.76 12.12 3.00
C ILE A 35 14.08 11.08 2.12
N LEU A 36 14.86 10.30 1.37
CA LEU A 36 14.34 9.26 0.50
C LEU A 36 13.56 8.20 1.28
N GLU A 37 14.08 7.72 2.41
CA GLU A 37 13.39 6.75 3.28
C GLU A 37 12.06 7.29 3.79
N SER A 38 11.99 8.56 4.20
CA SER A 38 10.73 9.19 4.62
C SER A 38 9.66 9.24 3.51
N LEU A 39 10.07 9.22 2.24
CA LEU A 39 9.18 9.27 1.08
C LEU A 39 8.76 7.89 0.57
N VAL A 40 9.43 6.80 0.99
CA VAL A 40 9.13 5.43 0.56
C VAL A 40 7.66 5.05 0.84
N PRO A 41 7.09 5.26 2.06
CA PRO A 41 5.69 4.92 2.33
C PRO A 41 4.71 5.65 1.39
N ILE A 42 4.99 6.92 1.08
CA ILE A 42 4.16 7.75 0.21
C ILE A 42 4.27 7.28 -1.25
N ALA A 43 5.48 6.94 -1.70
CA ALA A 43 5.71 6.40 -3.04
C ALA A 43 5.03 5.03 -3.24
N HIS A 44 4.96 4.21 -2.18
CA HIS A 44 4.18 2.97 -2.18
C HIS A 44 2.67 3.26 -2.20
N ALA A 45 2.18 4.16 -1.36
CA ALA A 45 0.76 4.55 -1.32
C ALA A 45 0.27 5.21 -2.62
N GLN A 46 1.13 5.94 -3.36
CA GLN A 46 0.81 6.45 -4.69
C GLN A 46 0.94 5.40 -5.80
N GLY A 47 1.69 4.33 -5.52
CA GLY A 47 1.89 3.17 -6.39
C GLY A 47 0.78 2.13 -6.32
N GLU A 48 0.11 2.06 -5.18
CA GLU A 48 -1.23 1.55 -5.01
C GLU A 48 -2.17 2.56 -5.67
N GLY A 49 -2.08 2.64 -7.01
CA GLY A 49 -3.04 3.36 -7.81
C GLY A 49 -4.42 2.99 -7.32
N ARG A 50 -5.27 4.02 -7.15
CA ARG A 50 -6.72 3.92 -6.88
C ARG A 50 -7.19 2.52 -7.25
N ILE A 51 -7.57 1.73 -6.24
CA ILE A 51 -8.11 0.38 -6.45
C ILE A 51 -9.03 0.51 -7.65
N ALA A 52 -8.63 -0.13 -8.75
CA ALA A 52 -9.35 0.04 -9.99
C ALA A 52 -10.80 -0.37 -9.70
N PRO A 53 -11.83 0.35 -10.17
CA PRO A 53 -13.21 -0.01 -9.84
C PRO A 53 -13.52 -1.49 -10.11
N GLU A 54 -12.88 -2.07 -11.13
CA GLU A 54 -12.91 -3.48 -11.49
C GLU A 54 -12.22 -4.44 -10.49
N ALA A 55 -11.32 -3.93 -9.65
CA ALA A 55 -10.69 -4.67 -8.55
C ALA A 55 -11.54 -4.64 -7.27
N ILE A 56 -12.68 -3.94 -7.26
CA ILE A 56 -13.65 -3.94 -6.17
C ILE A 56 -14.82 -4.83 -6.57
N ARG A 57 -15.07 -5.90 -5.80
CA ARG A 57 -16.28 -6.70 -5.92
C ARG A 57 -17.27 -6.26 -4.85
N MET A 58 -18.45 -5.81 -5.28
CA MET A 58 -19.56 -5.60 -4.36
C MET A 58 -20.18 -6.95 -3.99
N VAL A 59 -20.37 -7.18 -2.70
CA VAL A 59 -20.99 -8.37 -2.13
C VAL A 59 -22.12 -7.91 -1.22
N GLU A 60 -23.28 -8.55 -1.35
CA GLU A 60 -24.46 -8.31 -0.51
C GLU A 60 -24.88 -9.63 0.14
N GLY A 61 -25.16 -9.58 1.44
CA GLY A 61 -25.47 -10.74 2.27
C GLY A 61 -25.40 -10.39 3.75
N THR A 62 -25.48 -11.41 4.59
CA THR A 62 -25.20 -11.29 6.03
C THR A 62 -23.73 -10.94 6.27
N GLY A 63 -23.41 -10.43 7.47
CA GLY A 63 -22.03 -10.09 7.83
C GLY A 63 -21.08 -11.29 7.72
N ALA A 64 -21.57 -12.51 8.03
CA ALA A 64 -20.81 -13.73 7.92
C ALA A 64 -20.49 -14.13 6.47
N GLU A 65 -21.46 -14.01 5.56
CA GLU A 65 -21.26 -14.29 4.13
C GLU A 65 -20.25 -13.32 3.51
N CYS A 66 -20.38 -12.03 3.81
CA CYS A 66 -19.42 -11.01 3.37
C CYS A 66 -18.01 -11.28 3.90
N PHE A 67 -17.90 -11.73 5.16
CA PHE A 67 -16.61 -12.08 5.75
C PHE A 67 -15.98 -13.32 5.09
N ALA A 68 -16.77 -14.36 4.82
CA ALA A 68 -16.31 -15.54 4.09
C ALA A 68 -15.80 -15.19 2.67
N GLU A 69 -16.55 -14.37 1.92
CA GLU A 69 -16.14 -13.91 0.59
C GLU A 69 -14.81 -13.13 0.62
N GLN A 70 -14.58 -12.31 1.65
CA GLN A 70 -13.32 -11.59 1.82
C GLN A 70 -12.14 -12.53 2.06
N LEU A 71 -12.33 -13.60 2.84
CA LEU A 71 -11.28 -14.59 3.09
C LEU A 71 -10.92 -15.35 1.82
N ILE A 72 -11.93 -15.74 1.02
CA ILE A 72 -11.74 -16.38 -0.28
C ILE A 72 -10.98 -15.45 -1.23
N ALA A 73 -11.42 -14.19 -1.35
CA ALA A 73 -10.77 -13.19 -2.20
C ALA A 73 -9.32 -12.90 -1.79
N SER A 74 -9.01 -13.02 -0.50
CA SER A 74 -7.66 -12.86 0.05
C SER A 74 -6.78 -14.12 -0.12
N GLY A 75 -7.31 -15.20 -0.69
CA GLY A 75 -6.60 -16.46 -0.90
C GLY A 75 -6.34 -17.25 0.39
N VAL A 76 -7.10 -16.99 1.45
CA VAL A 76 -6.99 -17.70 2.72
C VAL A 76 -7.44 -19.16 2.52
N LYS A 77 -6.62 -20.12 2.92
CA LYS A 77 -6.92 -21.56 2.78
C LYS A 77 -7.39 -22.23 4.07
N TYR A 78 -6.99 -21.69 5.21
CA TYR A 78 -7.29 -22.25 6.51
C TYR A 78 -7.65 -21.13 7.49
N VAL A 79 -8.73 -21.34 8.23
CA VAL A 79 -9.15 -20.49 9.34
C VAL A 79 -9.16 -21.36 10.59
N PHE A 80 -8.39 -20.96 11.59
CA PHE A 80 -8.32 -21.66 12.87
C PHE A 80 -8.96 -20.77 13.92
N GLY A 81 -10.01 -21.26 14.54
CA GLY A 81 -10.66 -20.57 15.64
C GLY A 81 -11.38 -21.56 16.54
N ASN A 82 -11.74 -21.07 17.72
CA ASN A 82 -12.61 -21.79 18.63
C ASN A 82 -14.04 -21.34 18.38
N SER A 83 -15.00 -22.26 18.39
CA SER A 83 -16.41 -21.89 18.26
C SER A 83 -16.86 -21.10 19.49
N ALA A 84 -17.36 -19.89 19.26
CA ALA A 84 -17.99 -19.04 20.26
C ALA A 84 -19.34 -18.52 19.72
N SER A 85 -20.22 -18.08 20.62
CA SER A 85 -21.57 -17.60 20.28
C SER A 85 -21.57 -16.48 19.23
N GLU A 86 -20.52 -15.68 19.22
CA GLU A 86 -20.34 -14.48 18.37
C GLU A 86 -20.01 -14.85 16.92
N ASP A 87 -19.40 -16.02 16.71
CA ASP A 87 -18.99 -16.53 15.40
C ASP A 87 -19.98 -17.57 14.85
N ALA A 88 -21.09 -17.81 15.54
CA ALA A 88 -22.02 -18.90 15.23
C ALA A 88 -22.69 -18.79 13.85
N GLN A 89 -22.71 -17.60 13.25
CA GLN A 89 -23.20 -17.41 11.88
C GLN A 89 -22.11 -17.58 10.82
N PHE A 90 -20.84 -17.65 11.23
CA PHE A 90 -19.68 -17.77 10.35
C PHE A 90 -19.16 -19.21 10.23
N TYR A 91 -19.25 -20.02 11.29
CA TYR A 91 -19.05 -21.47 11.23
C TYR A 91 -20.29 -22.18 10.66
#